data_AF-A0A7S2RPE7-F1
#
_entry.id   AF-A0A7S2RPE7-F1
#
_cell.length_a   1.000
_cell.length_b   1.000
_cell.length_c   1.000
_cell.angle_alpha   90.00
_cell.angle_beta   90.00
_cell.angle_gamma   90.00
#
_symmetry.space_group_name_H-M   'P 1'
#
loop_
_entity.id
_entity.type
_entity.pdbx_description
1 polymer ?
#
loop_
_entity_poly.entity_id
_entity_poly.type
_entity_poly.pdbx_seq_one_letter_code
_entity_poly.pdbx_strand_id
1 'polypeptide(L)'
;DTCATNFMIRDIRMQALVAKEKEPITPFITRVRTLYESHGVSSILVIGGAGDYFDVCDTVIMMDSYLPSDRTADAKAIAQQFASSSSSQSPAAVEGGAVSSPFHYQPQRVPVAQSFSCTGKIASRGLGKFQYGDLDVDLSGVEQLVEESQTRA
;
A
#
# COMPACT_ATOMS: atom_id res chain seq x y z
N ASP A 1 12.04 -1.20 3.69
CA ASP A 1 11.60 -0.37 2.56
C ASP A 1 11.49 -1.28 1.33
N THR A 2 10.28 -1.77 1.06
CA THR A 2 10.04 -2.88 0.12
C THR A 2 8.89 -2.58 -0.86
N CYS A 3 8.30 -1.40 -0.77
CA CYS A 3 7.18 -0.99 -1.64
C CYS A 3 7.70 -0.28 -2.89
N ALA A 4 6.99 -0.46 -4.01
CA ALA A 4 7.30 0.27 -5.23
C ALA A 4 6.96 1.77 -5.08
N THR A 5 7.95 2.66 -5.26
CA THR A 5 7.79 4.10 -5.04
C THR A 5 6.67 4.72 -5.89
N ASN A 6 6.53 4.28 -7.15
CA ASN A 6 5.50 4.73 -8.08
C ASN A 6 4.07 4.30 -7.66
N PHE A 7 3.95 3.27 -6.83
CA PHE A 7 2.69 2.91 -6.20
C PHE A 7 2.44 3.73 -4.94
N MET A 8 3.47 4.06 -4.17
CA MET A 8 3.31 4.76 -2.89
C MET A 8 2.96 6.23 -3.03
N ILE A 9 3.64 6.96 -3.93
CA ILE A 9 3.49 8.40 -4.10
C ILE A 9 3.51 8.77 -5.58
N ARG A 10 3.15 10.02 -5.88
CA ARG A 10 3.26 10.56 -7.23
C ARG A 10 3.98 11.89 -7.22
N ASP A 11 5.20 11.90 -7.75
CA ASP A 11 6.06 13.08 -7.81
C ASP A 11 5.41 14.22 -8.61
N ILE A 12 5.34 15.43 -8.03
CA ILE A 12 4.67 16.59 -8.61
C ILE A 12 5.28 17.00 -9.96
N ARG A 13 6.60 16.86 -10.14
CA ARG A 13 7.28 17.19 -11.40
C ARG A 13 6.93 16.17 -12.48
N MET A 14 6.83 14.89 -12.12
CA MET A 14 6.34 13.85 -13.03
C MET A 14 4.90 14.10 -13.45
N GLN A 15 4.04 14.57 -12.54
CA GLN A 15 2.66 14.96 -12.86
C GLN A 15 2.60 16.12 -13.85
N ALA A 16 3.48 17.11 -13.70
CA ALA A 16 3.54 18.25 -14.61
C ALA A 16 4.03 17.86 -16.01
N LEU A 17 4.82 16.80 -16.13
CA LEU A 17 5.38 16.32 -17.40
C LEU A 17 4.46 15.33 -18.12
N VAL A 18 3.80 14.42 -17.39
CA VAL A 18 3.02 13.32 -17.95
C VAL A 18 1.54 13.55 -17.71
N ALA A 19 0.80 13.72 -18.82
CA ALA A 19 -0.66 13.85 -18.79
C ALA A 19 -1.30 12.69 -18.00
N LYS A 20 -2.31 13.00 -17.18
CA LYS A 20 -2.96 12.04 -16.26
C LYS A 20 -3.48 10.80 -16.99
N GLU A 21 -3.93 10.96 -18.23
CA GLU A 21 -4.48 9.90 -19.07
C GLU A 21 -3.42 8.89 -19.55
N LYS A 22 -2.13 9.25 -19.45
CA LYS A 22 -0.99 8.42 -19.85
C LYS A 22 -0.31 7.71 -18.68
N GLU A 23 -0.75 7.97 -17.45
CA GLU A 23 -0.20 7.32 -16.26
C GLU A 23 -1.19 6.27 -15.71
N PRO A 24 -0.95 4.97 -15.95
CA PRO A 24 -1.93 3.93 -15.64
C PRO A 24 -2.01 3.60 -14.14
N ILE A 25 -1.07 4.07 -13.32
CA ILE A 25 -0.96 3.71 -11.91
C ILE A 25 -1.72 4.72 -11.06
N THR A 26 -2.70 4.22 -10.30
CA THR A 26 -3.34 5.00 -9.22
C THR A 26 -2.51 4.82 -7.94
N PRO A 27 -1.89 5.87 -7.39
CA PRO A 27 -1.03 5.74 -6.22
C PRO A 27 -1.85 5.47 -4.95
N PHE A 28 -1.26 4.74 -4.01
CA PHE A 28 -1.88 4.27 -2.77
C PHE A 28 -2.42 5.41 -1.91
N ILE A 29 -1.72 6.55 -1.84
CA ILE A 29 -2.15 7.74 -1.11
C ILE A 29 -3.56 8.23 -1.49
N THR A 30 -3.99 8.01 -2.74
CA THR A 30 -5.34 8.40 -3.21
C THR A 30 -6.44 7.42 -2.79
N ARG A 31 -6.08 6.21 -2.36
CA ARG A 31 -7.02 5.13 -1.98
C ARG A 31 -7.03 4.84 -0.49
N VAL A 32 -5.96 5.17 0.23
CA VAL A 32 -5.80 4.83 1.65
C VAL A 32 -6.96 5.35 2.52
N ARG A 33 -7.48 6.56 2.23
CA ARG A 33 -8.61 7.09 3.00
C ARG A 33 -9.90 6.32 2.73
N THR A 34 -10.21 6.04 1.46
CA THR A 34 -11.39 5.25 1.05
C THR A 34 -11.36 3.83 1.61
N LEU A 35 -10.17 3.21 1.71
CA LEU A 35 -10.02 1.90 2.36
C LEU A 35 -10.49 1.91 3.81
N TYR A 36 -10.15 2.97 4.56
CA TYR A 36 -10.61 3.13 5.92
C TYR A 36 -12.10 3.49 6.01
N GLU A 37 -12.52 4.57 5.36
CA GLU A 37 -13.87 5.13 5.53
C GLU A 37 -14.97 4.23 4.95
N SER A 38 -14.73 3.58 3.81
CA SER A 38 -15.74 2.77 3.13
C SER A 38 -15.64 1.27 3.48
N HIS A 39 -14.49 0.79 3.94
CA HIS A 39 -14.25 -0.65 4.14
C HIS A 39 -13.67 -1.02 5.51
N GLY A 40 -13.43 -0.05 6.40
CA GLY A 40 -12.90 -0.29 7.75
C GLY A 40 -11.47 -0.85 7.76
N VAL A 41 -10.72 -0.71 6.66
CA VAL A 41 -9.35 -1.23 6.55
C VAL A 41 -8.35 -0.17 7.01
N SER A 42 -7.81 -0.35 8.21
CA SER A 42 -6.69 0.47 8.71
C SER A 42 -5.38 0.12 8.01
N SER A 43 -4.48 1.09 7.91
CA SER A 43 -3.16 0.93 7.29
C SER A 43 -2.07 1.48 8.20
N ILE A 44 -0.97 0.74 8.34
CA ILE A 44 0.25 1.18 9.04
C ILE A 44 1.36 1.23 7.99
N LEU A 45 2.07 2.36 7.93
CA LEU A 45 3.05 2.67 6.91
C LEU A 45 4.35 3.12 7.57
N VAL A 46 5.48 2.56 7.13
CA VAL A 46 6.80 3.08 7.48
C VAL A 46 7.27 3.94 6.31
N ILE A 47 7.46 5.25 6.56
CA ILE A 47 7.82 6.24 5.54
C ILE A 47 9.10 6.98 5.94
N GLY A 48 10.00 7.20 4.98
CA GLY A 48 11.23 7.96 5.17
C GLY A 48 11.36 9.22 4.30
N GLY A 49 10.68 9.28 3.15
CA GLY A 49 10.83 10.36 2.16
C GLY A 49 9.53 10.81 1.50
N ALA A 50 8.38 10.56 2.15
CA ALA A 50 7.06 10.80 1.57
C ALA A 50 6.17 11.63 2.51
N GLY A 51 6.39 12.95 2.54
CA GLY A 51 5.66 13.89 3.40
C GLY A 51 4.18 14.05 3.03
N ASP A 52 3.80 13.74 1.78
CA ASP A 52 2.41 13.85 1.28
C ASP A 52 1.41 13.05 2.14
N TYR A 53 1.86 11.99 2.81
CA TYR A 53 1.00 11.19 3.69
C TYR A 53 0.52 11.96 4.93
N PHE A 54 1.14 13.08 5.31
CA PHE A 54 0.68 13.93 6.42
C PHE A 54 -0.74 14.44 6.20
N ASP A 55 -1.16 14.64 4.95
CA ASP A 55 -2.51 15.09 4.61
C ASP A 55 -3.57 14.06 5.01
N VAL A 56 -3.27 12.77 4.83
CA VAL A 56 -4.25 11.68 4.94
C VAL A 56 -4.08 10.81 6.20
N CYS A 57 -2.97 10.92 6.93
CA CYS A 57 -2.72 10.09 8.11
C CYS A 57 -3.53 10.53 9.33
N ASP A 58 -3.98 9.56 10.13
CA ASP A 58 -4.63 9.82 11.42
C ASP A 58 -3.60 9.97 12.56
N THR A 59 -2.46 9.29 12.47
CA THR A 59 -1.40 9.29 13.48
C THR A 59 -0.02 9.25 12.82
N VAL A 60 0.92 10.02 13.36
CA VAL A 60 2.33 10.00 12.92
C VAL A 60 3.22 9.69 14.11
N ILE A 61 3.95 8.58 14.02
CA ILE A 61 4.95 8.18 15.01
C ILE A 61 6.31 8.34 14.37
N MET A 62 7.15 9.18 14.98
CA MET A 62 8.55 9.33 14.58
C MET A 62 9.42 8.47 15.49
N MET A 63 10.31 7.69 14.87
CA MET A 63 11.33 6.91 15.57
C MET A 63 12.67 7.65 15.50
N ASP A 64 13.21 8.04 16.65
CA ASP A 64 14.57 8.59 16.77
C ASP A 64 15.35 7.74 17.76
N SER A 65 16.50 7.21 17.33
CA SER A 65 17.36 6.41 18.20
C SER A 65 16.61 5.28 18.92
N TYR A 66 15.70 4.62 18.19
CA TYR A 66 14.79 3.56 18.67
C TYR A 66 13.75 4.00 19.72
N LEU A 67 13.54 5.31 19.89
CA LEU A 67 12.51 5.87 20.75
C LEU A 67 11.35 6.42 19.92
N PRO A 68 10.10 5.95 20.14
CA PRO A 68 8.93 6.48 19.47
C PRO A 68 8.48 7.81 20.09
N SER A 69 8.04 8.75 19.25
CA SER A 69 7.35 9.96 19.66
C SER A 69 6.15 10.23 18.77
N ASP A 70 5.02 10.65 19.37
CA ASP A 70 3.87 11.13 18.62
C ASP A 70 4.18 12.51 18.03
N ARG A 71 4.14 12.59 16.71
CA ARG A 71 4.38 13.79 15.91
C ARG A 71 3.17 14.17 15.06
N THR A 72 1.99 13.70 15.44
CA THR A 72 0.75 13.92 14.69
C THR A 72 0.44 15.42 14.56
N ALA A 73 0.54 16.19 15.65
CA ALA A 73 0.30 17.63 15.62
C ALA A 73 1.29 18.38 14.71
N ASP A 74 2.58 18.06 14.82
CA ASP A 74 3.64 18.64 13.99
C ASP A 74 3.41 18.34 12.50
N ALA A 75 3.08 17.08 12.17
CA ALA A 75 2.78 16.66 10.81
C ALA A 75 1.57 17.39 10.22
N LYS A 76 0.48 17.54 10.98
CA LYS A 76 -0.71 18.29 10.54
C LYS A 76 -0.43 19.78 10.37
N ALA A 77 0.40 20.37 11.22
CA ALA A 77 0.83 21.76 11.06
C ALA A 77 1.64 21.96 9.77
N ILE A 78 2.56 21.04 9.46
CA ILE A 78 3.34 21.06 8.22
C ILE A 78 2.40 20.93 7.00
N ALA A 79 1.52 19.94 6.98
CA ALA A 79 0.53 19.76 5.91
C ALA A 79 -0.25 21.06 5.61
N GLN A 80 -0.74 21.73 6.66
CA GLN A 80 -1.47 23.00 6.53
C GLN A 80 -0.61 24.15 5.97
N GLN A 81 0.66 24.24 6.35
CA GLN A 81 1.58 25.27 5.84
C GLN A 81 1.80 25.13 4.33
N PHE A 82 2.00 23.89 3.85
CA PHE A 82 2.21 23.61 2.43
C PHE A 82 0.92 23.70 1.61
N ALA A 83 -0.24 23.40 2.20
CA ALA A 83 -1.53 23.66 1.56
C ALA A 83 -1.79 25.17 1.38
N SER A 84 -1.39 26.00 2.36
CA SER A 84 -1.65 27.45 2.37
C SER A 84 -0.73 28.26 1.44
N SER A 85 0.47 27.75 1.15
CA SER A 85 1.47 28.42 0.30
C SER A 85 1.36 28.04 -1.18
N SER A 86 0.53 27.04 -1.53
CA SER A 86 0.16 26.69 -2.89
C SER A 86 -1.06 27.49 -3.38
N SER A 87 -0.86 28.76 -3.78
CA SER A 87 -1.86 29.49 -4.59
C SER A 87 -2.00 28.94 -6.03
N SER A 88 -1.33 27.84 -6.34
CA SER A 88 -1.43 27.08 -7.59
C SER A 88 -1.17 25.61 -7.27
N GLN A 89 -2.24 24.81 -7.20
CA GLN A 89 -2.24 23.34 -7.27
C GLN A 89 -1.41 22.60 -6.20
N SER A 90 -1.96 22.46 -4.99
CA SER A 90 -1.71 21.26 -4.18
C SER A 90 -2.34 20.06 -4.88
N PRO A 91 -1.66 18.91 -5.05
CA PRO A 91 -2.26 17.70 -5.63
C PRO A 91 -3.43 17.15 -4.80
N ALA A 92 -3.51 17.53 -3.51
CA ALA A 92 -4.64 17.22 -2.63
C ALA A 92 -5.86 18.13 -2.85
N ALA A 93 -5.66 19.30 -3.47
CA ALA A 93 -6.71 20.28 -3.77
C ALA A 93 -7.10 20.29 -5.25
N VAL A 94 -6.86 19.19 -5.98
CA VAL A 94 -7.72 18.87 -7.11
C VAL A 94 -9.06 18.47 -6.53
N GLU A 95 -9.97 19.45 -6.51
CA GLU A 95 -11.42 19.29 -6.57
C GLU A 95 -11.86 17.83 -6.56
N GLY A 96 -12.46 17.34 -5.46
CA GLY A 96 -13.31 16.15 -5.51
C GLY A 96 -12.76 15.01 -6.35
N GLY A 97 -11.45 14.76 -6.27
CA GLY A 97 -10.73 13.75 -7.04
C GLY A 97 -11.03 12.36 -6.52
N ALA A 98 -12.30 12.07 -6.22
CA ALA A 98 -12.83 10.74 -6.35
C ALA A 98 -12.24 10.19 -7.64
N VAL A 99 -11.39 9.18 -7.51
CA VAL A 99 -11.10 8.36 -8.66
C VAL A 99 -12.47 7.99 -9.22
N SER A 100 -12.77 8.44 -10.43
CA SER A 100 -14.11 8.32 -11.04
C SER A 100 -14.59 6.85 -11.05
N SER A 101 -13.65 5.91 -10.93
CA SER A 101 -13.97 4.52 -10.62
C SER A 101 -14.18 4.28 -9.12
N PRO A 102 -15.35 3.75 -8.72
CA PRO A 102 -15.56 3.23 -7.38
C PRO A 102 -14.44 2.26 -7.02
N PHE A 103 -13.87 2.40 -5.83
CA PHE A 103 -12.97 1.39 -5.31
C PHE A 103 -13.81 0.15 -4.98
N HIS A 104 -13.92 -0.78 -5.93
CA HIS A 104 -14.64 -2.03 -5.72
C HIS A 104 -13.76 -2.95 -4.87
N TYR A 105 -13.93 -2.88 -3.56
CA TYR A 105 -13.39 -3.87 -2.66
C TYR A 105 -14.16 -5.17 -2.84
N GLN A 106 -13.49 -6.19 -3.37
CA GLN A 106 -14.02 -7.56 -3.40
C GLN A 106 -13.42 -8.31 -2.20
N PRO A 107 -14.17 -8.46 -1.09
CA PRO A 107 -13.63 -9.03 0.15
C PRO A 107 -13.23 -10.50 0.01
N GLN A 108 -13.80 -11.23 -0.95
CA GLN A 108 -13.65 -12.67 -1.05
C GLN A 108 -12.86 -13.07 -2.29
N ARG A 109 -11.54 -13.17 -2.13
CA ARG A 109 -10.64 -13.84 -3.09
C ARG A 109 -10.40 -15.26 -2.61
N VAL A 110 -11.45 -16.08 -2.61
CA VAL A 110 -11.35 -17.49 -2.24
C VAL A 110 -11.09 -18.28 -3.52
N PRO A 111 -9.93 -18.96 -3.65
CA PRO A 111 -9.68 -19.85 -4.77
C PRO A 111 -10.79 -20.91 -4.87
N VAL A 112 -11.25 -21.18 -6.09
CA VAL A 112 -12.25 -22.21 -6.34
C VAL A 112 -11.59 -23.57 -6.10
N ALA A 113 -12.16 -24.41 -5.23
CA ALA A 113 -11.56 -25.69 -4.84
C ALA A 113 -11.26 -26.59 -6.04
N GLN A 114 -12.15 -26.62 -7.05
CA GLN A 114 -11.92 -27.40 -8.28
C GLN A 114 -10.75 -26.88 -9.14
N SER A 115 -10.28 -25.65 -8.92
CA SER A 115 -9.09 -25.12 -9.58
C SER A 115 -7.79 -25.76 -9.09
N PHE A 116 -7.82 -26.51 -7.99
CA PHE A 116 -6.69 -27.30 -7.51
C PHE A 116 -6.83 -28.76 -7.93
N SER A 117 -6.31 -29.09 -9.11
CA SER A 117 -6.23 -30.47 -9.63
C SER A 117 -4.77 -30.93 -9.77
N CYS A 118 -4.07 -31.09 -8.64
CA CYS A 118 -2.71 -31.62 -8.67
C CYS A 118 -2.71 -33.12 -8.99
N THR A 119 -2.02 -33.53 -10.04
CA THR A 119 -1.79 -34.95 -10.36
C THR A 119 -0.39 -35.44 -9.94
N GLY A 120 0.36 -34.63 -9.18
CA GLY A 120 1.73 -34.91 -8.78
C GLY A 120 2.01 -34.70 -7.28
N LYS A 121 3.29 -34.64 -6.92
CA LYS A 121 3.74 -34.51 -5.53
C LYS A 121 3.41 -33.12 -4.99
N ILE A 122 2.84 -33.06 -3.79
CA ILE A 122 2.71 -31.84 -3.01
C ILE A 122 3.67 -31.95 -1.81
N ALA A 123 4.59 -31.01 -1.66
CA ALA A 123 5.54 -31.01 -0.56
C ALA A 123 6.05 -29.60 -0.23
N SER A 124 6.02 -29.22 1.04
CA SER A 124 6.71 -28.02 1.50
C SER A 124 8.23 -28.23 1.52
N ARG A 125 8.99 -27.17 1.26
CA ARG A 125 10.46 -27.16 1.39
C ARG A 125 10.87 -25.91 2.15
N GLY A 126 10.76 -25.96 3.47
CA GLY A 126 10.96 -24.81 4.34
C GLY A 126 9.83 -23.79 4.26
N LEU A 127 10.14 -22.54 4.60
CA LEU A 127 9.19 -21.42 4.63
C LEU A 127 8.95 -20.79 3.25
N GLY A 128 10.00 -20.70 2.44
CA GLY A 128 10.02 -19.87 1.25
C GLY A 128 9.43 -20.50 -0.01
N LYS A 129 9.06 -21.79 0.02
CA LYS A 129 8.45 -22.45 -1.16
C LYS A 129 7.78 -23.76 -0.83
N PHE A 130 6.86 -24.16 -1.71
CA PHE A 130 6.35 -25.52 -1.78
C PHE A 130 6.24 -26.00 -3.22
N GLN A 131 6.26 -27.30 -3.39
CA GLN A 131 6.07 -27.96 -4.67
C GLN A 131 4.61 -28.36 -4.83
N TYR A 132 4.03 -28.09 -5.99
CA TYR A 132 2.68 -28.47 -6.40
C TYR A 132 2.75 -29.17 -7.78
N GLY A 133 2.89 -30.48 -7.77
CA GLY A 133 3.18 -31.25 -8.98
C GLY A 133 4.59 -30.94 -9.46
N ASP A 134 4.70 -30.39 -10.67
CA ASP A 134 5.97 -29.95 -11.26
C ASP A 134 6.22 -28.44 -11.06
N LEU A 135 5.31 -27.73 -10.39
CA LEU A 135 5.43 -26.31 -10.10
C LEU A 135 6.07 -26.08 -8.73
N ASP A 136 7.17 -25.33 -8.69
CA ASP A 136 7.67 -24.74 -7.45
C ASP A 136 6.97 -23.39 -7.25
N VAL A 137 6.16 -23.29 -6.19
CA VAL A 137 5.45 -22.07 -5.79
C VAL A 137 6.33 -21.32 -4.78
N ASP A 138 6.72 -20.10 -5.15
CA ASP A 138 7.51 -19.21 -4.30
C ASP A 138 6.62 -18.50 -3.27
N LEU A 139 7.05 -18.53 -2.01
CA LEU A 139 6.43 -17.88 -0.87
C LEU A 139 7.34 -16.81 -0.25
N SER A 140 8.44 -16.44 -0.92
CA SER A 140 9.37 -15.40 -0.46
C SER A 140 8.70 -14.06 -0.17
N GLY A 141 7.61 -13.73 -0.89
CA GLY A 141 6.80 -12.54 -0.66
C GLY A 141 5.78 -12.64 0.49
N VAL A 142 5.67 -13.80 1.15
CA VAL A 142 4.76 -14.04 2.28
C VAL A 142 5.56 -14.04 3.59
N GLU A 143 6.16 -12.89 3.90
CA GLU A 143 7.11 -12.71 5.02
C GLU A 143 6.50 -13.01 6.41
N GLN A 144 5.17 -13.11 6.51
CA GLN A 144 4.46 -13.42 7.76
C GLN A 144 4.47 -14.92 8.12
N LEU A 145 4.94 -15.79 7.23
CA LEU A 145 5.18 -17.19 7.56
C LEU A 145 6.42 -17.31 8.44
N VAL A 146 6.25 -17.91 9.62
CA VAL A 146 7.28 -18.04 10.66
C VAL A 146 7.65 -19.49 10.94
N GLU A 147 6.79 -20.46 10.62
CA GLU A 147 7.06 -21.89 10.78
C GLU A 147 6.76 -22.72 9.53
N GLU A 148 7.59 -23.73 9.26
CA GLU A 148 7.40 -24.66 8.13
C GLU A 148 6.07 -25.43 8.21
N SER A 149 5.52 -25.56 9.42
CA SER A 149 4.19 -26.13 9.69
C SER A 149 3.10 -25.35 8.95
N GLN A 150 3.23 -24.02 8.85
CA GLN A 150 2.28 -23.15 8.15
C GLN A 150 2.35 -23.32 6.63
N THR A 151 3.54 -23.55 6.08
CA THR A 151 3.70 -23.89 4.65
C THR A 151 3.18 -25.29 4.32
N ARG A 152 3.13 -26.19 5.31
CA ARG A 152 2.65 -27.57 5.15
C ARG A 152 1.13 -27.69 5.27
N ALA A 153 0.49 -26.86 6.09
CA ALA A 153 -0.95 -26.87 6.37
C ALA A 153 -1.78 -26.51 5.13
#